data_AF-A0A9D6X4R3-F1
#
_entry.id   AF-A0A9D6X4R3-F1
#
_cell.length_a   1.000
_cell.length_b   1.000
_cell.length_c   1.000
_cell.angle_alpha   90.00
_cell.angle_beta   90.00
_cell.angle_gamma   90.00
#
_symmetry.space_group_name_H-M   'P 1'
#
loop_
_entity.id
_entity.type
_entity.pdbx_description
1 polymer ?
#
loop_
_entity_poly.entity_id
_entity_poly.type
_entity_poly.pdbx_seq_one_letter_code
_entity_poly.pdbx_strand_id
1 'polypeptide(L)'
;MRAACDLLGLRVATEQIDALLRYLALLRRWNATYNLTAVRDPRAMVTQHLVDCLAAAAALERGRALGHGVRDGRVETSDGVQEIDAGKGDRGGRILDVGSGGGLPGVVLAILRPKESVTCIDAVAKKAAFVRQVAGALGLANLHAAHARVEAWRGDQPFDLITARAFGSLPDLVRLTVPLLKEKGVWMAMKGRVPTAEIAALPPDIEAFHVEPLTVPGLDAQRCLVWMQRRHDTVPDPTAPPAG
;
A
#
# COMPACT_ATOMS: atom_id res chain seq x y z
N MET A 1 -9.10 -12.19 -15.56
CA MET A 1 -8.04 -11.93 -14.56
C MET A 1 -6.67 -11.91 -15.21
N ARG A 2 -6.18 -13.02 -15.78
CA ARG A 2 -4.87 -13.08 -16.46
C ARG A 2 -4.65 -11.97 -17.49
N ALA A 3 -5.58 -11.80 -18.43
CA ALA A 3 -5.53 -10.71 -19.42
C ALA A 3 -5.43 -9.31 -18.78
N ALA A 4 -6.06 -9.08 -17.62
CA ALA A 4 -5.94 -7.79 -16.92
C ALA A 4 -4.55 -7.62 -16.30
N CYS A 5 -3.97 -8.69 -15.73
CA CYS A 5 -2.58 -8.67 -15.25
C CYS A 5 -1.60 -8.39 -16.40
N ASP A 6 -1.80 -9.03 -17.55
CA ASP A 6 -0.95 -8.86 -18.73
C ASP A 6 -1.00 -7.40 -19.25
N LEU A 7 -2.20 -6.82 -19.35
CA LEU A 7 -2.38 -5.40 -19.70
C LEU A 7 -1.73 -4.43 -18.70
N LEU A 8 -1.62 -4.84 -17.43
CA LEU A 8 -0.96 -4.07 -16.37
C LEU A 8 0.55 -4.34 -16.29
N GLY A 9 1.09 -5.24 -17.12
CA GLY A 9 2.49 -5.65 -17.09
C GLY A 9 2.88 -6.47 -15.85
N LEU A 10 1.90 -7.04 -15.14
CA LEU A 10 2.13 -7.83 -13.93
C LEU A 10 2.41 -9.29 -14.27
N ARG A 11 3.56 -9.79 -13.81
CA ARG A 11 3.85 -11.23 -13.81
C ARG A 11 3.21 -11.87 -12.59
N VAL A 12 2.08 -12.53 -12.79
CA VAL A 12 1.33 -13.20 -11.72
C VAL A 12 1.28 -14.70 -11.98
N ALA A 13 1.74 -15.49 -11.01
CA ALA A 13 1.69 -16.95 -11.07
C ALA A 13 0.25 -17.47 -11.06
N THR A 14 0.03 -18.68 -11.57
CA THR A 14 -1.32 -19.27 -11.64
C THR A 14 -1.92 -19.42 -10.25
N GLU A 15 -1.12 -19.83 -9.28
CA GLU A 15 -1.52 -20.03 -7.89
C GLU A 15 -1.97 -18.70 -7.24
N GLN A 16 -1.31 -17.59 -7.61
CA GLN A 16 -1.70 -16.26 -7.15
C GLN A 16 -3.02 -15.81 -7.78
N ILE A 17 -3.25 -16.11 -9.08
CA ILE A 17 -4.54 -15.84 -9.72
C ILE A 17 -5.66 -16.64 -9.04
N ASP A 18 -5.42 -17.93 -8.75
CA ASP A 18 -6.39 -18.77 -8.07
C ASP A 18 -6.68 -18.27 -6.65
N ALA A 19 -5.65 -17.82 -5.92
CA ALA A 19 -5.80 -17.19 -4.62
C ALA A 19 -6.64 -15.90 -4.69
N LEU A 20 -6.42 -15.04 -5.69
CA LEU A 20 -7.21 -13.81 -5.91
C LEU A 20 -8.68 -14.13 -6.19
N LEU A 21 -8.96 -15.18 -6.98
CA LEU A 21 -10.34 -15.61 -7.28
C LEU A 21 -11.03 -16.22 -6.04
N ARG A 22 -10.31 -17.03 -5.26
CA ARG A 22 -10.82 -17.57 -3.98
C ARG A 22 -11.08 -16.47 -2.96
N TYR A 23 -10.19 -15.48 -2.88
CA TYR A 23 -10.39 -14.28 -2.07
C TYR A 23 -11.68 -13.55 -2.50
N LEU A 24 -11.90 -13.32 -3.79
CA LEU A 24 -13.11 -12.66 -4.29
C LEU A 24 -14.39 -13.43 -3.90
N ALA A 25 -14.34 -14.77 -3.99
CA ALA A 25 -15.45 -15.61 -3.59
C ALA A 25 -15.76 -15.50 -2.08
N LEU A 26 -14.73 -15.42 -1.23
CA LEU A 26 -14.88 -15.14 0.20
C LEU A 26 -15.48 -13.75 0.44
N LEU A 27 -14.94 -12.73 -0.23
CA LEU A 27 -15.42 -11.36 -0.12
C LEU A 27 -16.90 -11.28 -0.48
N ARG A 28 -17.32 -11.88 -1.60
CA ARG A 28 -18.73 -11.91 -2.04
C ARG A 28 -19.63 -12.58 -1.00
N ARG A 29 -19.22 -13.72 -0.44
CA ARG A 29 -20.01 -14.45 0.57
C ARG A 29 -20.20 -13.61 1.83
N TRP A 30 -19.14 -12.97 2.32
CA TRP A 30 -19.26 -12.08 3.47
C TRP A 30 -20.08 -10.84 3.16
N ASN A 31 -19.92 -10.26 1.96
CA ASN A 31 -20.60 -9.03 1.58
C ASN A 31 -22.13 -9.20 1.49
N ALA A 32 -22.61 -10.44 1.36
CA ALA A 32 -24.03 -10.78 1.43
C ALA A 32 -24.63 -10.62 2.84
N THR A 33 -23.82 -10.71 3.89
CA THR A 33 -24.26 -10.62 5.30
C THR A 33 -23.77 -9.36 5.99
N TYR A 34 -22.59 -8.86 5.62
CA TYR A 34 -21.94 -7.70 6.24
C TYR A 34 -21.47 -6.74 5.17
N ASN A 35 -21.70 -5.44 5.35
CA ASN A 35 -21.24 -4.43 4.40
C ASN A 35 -19.71 -4.24 4.46
N LEU A 36 -18.97 -5.10 3.76
CA LEU A 36 -17.51 -5.01 3.62
C LEU A 36 -17.12 -4.04 2.51
N THR A 37 -17.89 -4.02 1.42
CA THR A 37 -17.73 -3.10 0.29
C THR A 37 -19.09 -2.66 -0.26
N ALA A 38 -19.16 -1.45 -0.82
CA ALA A 38 -20.40 -0.93 -1.41
C ALA A 38 -20.82 -1.66 -2.70
N VAL A 39 -19.89 -2.32 -3.39
CA VAL A 39 -20.13 -3.01 -4.67
C VAL A 39 -20.55 -4.46 -4.41
N ARG A 40 -21.69 -4.86 -4.99
CA ARG A 40 -22.27 -6.20 -4.80
C ARG A 40 -22.30 -7.06 -6.07
N ASP A 41 -22.36 -6.44 -7.24
CA ASP A 41 -22.36 -7.16 -8.52
C ASP A 41 -21.00 -7.88 -8.71
N PRO A 42 -20.97 -9.20 -8.96
CA PRO A 42 -19.72 -9.94 -9.07
C PRO A 42 -18.76 -9.44 -10.15
N ARG A 43 -19.29 -8.98 -11.30
CA ARG A 43 -18.44 -8.47 -12.39
C ARG A 43 -17.84 -7.12 -11.98
N ALA A 44 -18.65 -6.25 -11.40
CA ALA A 44 -18.19 -4.97 -10.86
C ALA A 44 -17.17 -5.16 -9.73
N MET A 45 -17.32 -6.18 -8.87
CA MET A 45 -16.31 -6.49 -7.83
C MET A 45 -14.97 -6.91 -8.44
N VAL A 46 -14.95 -7.66 -9.55
CA VAL A 46 -13.69 -7.97 -10.24
C VAL A 46 -13.00 -6.67 -10.66
N THR A 47 -13.71 -5.80 -11.38
CA THR A 47 -13.09 -4.60 -11.96
C THR A 47 -12.78 -3.55 -10.89
N GLN A 48 -13.78 -3.16 -10.09
CA GLN A 48 -13.68 -2.05 -9.13
C GLN A 48 -12.95 -2.41 -7.84
N HIS A 49 -12.68 -3.69 -7.58
CA HIS A 49 -11.90 -4.10 -6.41
C HIS A 49 -10.61 -4.80 -6.78
N LEU A 50 -10.67 -5.92 -7.50
CA LEU A 50 -9.45 -6.66 -7.80
C LEU A 50 -8.58 -5.95 -8.82
N VAL A 51 -9.11 -5.60 -10.00
CA VAL A 51 -8.31 -4.99 -11.07
C VAL A 51 -7.80 -3.60 -10.65
N ASP A 52 -8.61 -2.83 -9.93
CA ASP A 52 -8.21 -1.56 -9.30
C ASP A 52 -7.00 -1.74 -8.36
N CYS A 53 -7.01 -2.76 -7.48
CA CYS A 53 -5.87 -3.05 -6.62
C CYS A 53 -4.67 -3.67 -7.37
N LEU A 54 -4.89 -4.41 -8.45
CA LEU A 54 -3.82 -4.88 -9.33
C LEU A 54 -3.11 -3.71 -10.01
N ALA A 55 -3.86 -2.70 -10.48
CA ALA A 55 -3.26 -1.49 -11.06
C ALA A 55 -2.35 -0.76 -10.05
N ALA A 56 -2.80 -0.65 -8.79
CA ALA A 56 -1.97 -0.12 -7.71
C ALA A 56 -0.76 -0.99 -7.39
N ALA A 57 -0.90 -2.33 -7.42
CA ALA A 57 0.23 -3.24 -7.21
C ALA A 57 1.29 -3.15 -8.31
N ALA A 58 0.87 -2.92 -9.56
CA ALA A 58 1.75 -2.68 -10.71
C ALA A 58 2.50 -1.35 -10.58
N ALA A 59 1.79 -0.29 -10.18
CA ALA A 59 2.39 1.00 -9.86
C ALA A 59 3.40 0.90 -8.71
N LEU A 60 3.12 0.10 -7.68
CA LEU A 60 4.08 -0.17 -6.60
C LEU A 60 5.37 -0.84 -7.10
N GLU A 61 5.29 -1.80 -8.03
CA GLU A 61 6.49 -2.40 -8.66
C GLU A 61 7.31 -1.34 -9.42
N ARG A 62 6.64 -0.50 -10.22
CA ARG A 62 7.30 0.60 -10.94
C ARG A 62 7.94 1.61 -9.99
N GLY A 63 7.21 2.04 -8.97
CA GLY A 63 7.71 2.98 -7.97
C GLY A 63 8.98 2.45 -7.28
N ARG A 64 9.01 1.16 -6.92
CA ARG A 64 10.21 0.54 -6.35
C ARG A 64 11.37 0.46 -7.33
N ALA A 65 11.12 0.17 -8.60
CA ALA A 65 12.15 0.22 -9.63
C ALA A 65 12.73 1.65 -9.81
N LEU A 66 11.95 2.68 -9.49
CA LEU A 66 12.38 4.09 -9.44
C LEU A 66 13.00 4.50 -8.08
N GLY A 67 13.15 3.57 -7.13
CA GLY A 67 13.73 3.83 -5.80
C GLY A 67 12.73 4.37 -4.76
N HIS A 68 11.43 4.39 -5.05
CA HIS A 68 10.42 4.81 -4.07
C HIS A 68 10.32 3.76 -2.95
N GLY A 69 10.50 4.18 -1.70
CA GLY A 69 10.35 3.31 -0.52
C GLY A 69 11.43 2.22 -0.37
N VAL A 70 12.50 2.25 -1.18
CA VAL A 70 13.68 1.38 -1.04
C VAL A 70 14.91 2.24 -1.28
N ARG A 71 15.64 2.57 -0.21
CA ARG A 71 17.10 2.73 -0.34
C ARG A 71 17.67 1.43 0.19
N ASP A 72 18.27 0.65 -0.72
CA ASP A 72 19.17 -0.42 -0.35
C ASP A 72 20.07 0.10 0.78
N GLY A 73 20.37 -0.74 1.77
CA GLY A 73 21.18 -0.38 2.95
C GLY A 73 22.63 0.03 2.65
N ARG A 74 22.93 0.60 1.47
CA ARG A 74 24.19 1.24 1.16
C ARG A 74 24.25 2.60 1.86
N VAL A 75 24.90 2.59 3.01
CA VAL A 75 25.56 3.77 3.56
C VAL A 75 26.72 4.08 2.62
N GLU A 76 26.66 5.16 1.85
CA GLU A 76 27.87 5.75 1.29
C GLU A 76 28.64 6.34 2.47
N THR A 77 29.71 5.66 2.89
CA THR A 77 30.74 6.29 3.72
C THR A 77 31.83 6.81 2.78
N SER A 78 32.49 7.88 3.20
CA SER A 78 33.60 8.52 2.48
C SER A 78 34.81 7.62 2.25
N ASP A 79 34.84 6.42 2.84
CA ASP A 79 36.01 5.53 2.86
C ASP A 79 35.66 4.10 2.40
N GLY A 80 35.18 3.97 1.15
CA GLY A 80 35.17 2.70 0.42
C GLY A 80 34.09 1.68 0.82
N VAL A 81 33.82 0.77 -0.10
CA VAL A 81 32.80 -0.29 0.02
C VAL A 81 33.24 -1.30 1.10
N GLN A 82 32.66 -1.22 2.29
CA GLN A 82 32.69 -2.32 3.24
C GLN A 82 31.43 -3.18 3.06
N GLU A 83 31.64 -4.44 2.66
CA GLU A 83 30.59 -5.46 2.69
C GLU A 83 30.10 -5.63 4.14
N ILE A 84 28.87 -5.21 4.38
CA ILE A 84 28.18 -5.54 5.63
C ILE A 84 27.68 -6.98 5.55
N ASP A 85 28.10 -7.72 6.57
CA ASP A 85 27.86 -9.13 6.84
C ASP A 85 26.45 -9.63 6.43
N ALA A 86 26.42 -10.62 5.55
CA ALA A 86 25.24 -11.28 4.98
C ALA A 86 24.53 -12.20 6.01
N GLY A 87 24.32 -11.69 7.23
CA GLY A 87 24.04 -12.48 8.42
C GLY A 87 22.85 -12.04 9.24
N LYS A 88 21.72 -11.57 8.65
CA LYS A 88 20.39 -11.58 9.31
C LYS A 88 19.19 -11.29 8.38
N GLY A 89 18.91 -12.22 7.48
CA GLY A 89 17.56 -12.55 7.02
C GLY A 89 16.88 -11.62 5.99
N ASP A 90 16.76 -12.14 4.77
CA ASP A 90 15.79 -11.81 3.70
C ASP A 90 14.34 -11.75 4.23
N ARG A 91 14.00 -10.77 5.06
CA ARG A 91 12.61 -10.44 5.39
C ARG A 91 12.20 -9.28 4.51
N GLY A 92 11.24 -9.53 3.62
CA GLY A 92 10.64 -8.48 2.81
C GLY A 92 10.07 -7.35 3.68
N GLY A 93 9.86 -6.18 3.07
CA GLY A 93 9.33 -5.00 3.75
C GLY A 93 8.00 -5.25 4.46
N ARG A 94 7.68 -4.35 5.41
CA ARG A 94 6.42 -4.36 6.15
C ARG A 94 5.46 -3.34 5.56
N ILE A 95 4.27 -3.80 5.18
CA ILE A 95 3.19 -2.99 4.63
C ILE A 95 2.06 -2.86 5.66
N LEU A 96 1.55 -1.65 5.85
CA LEU A 96 0.31 -1.40 6.57
C LEU A 96 -0.77 -0.94 5.60
N ASP A 97 -1.91 -1.63 5.56
CA ASP A 97 -3.13 -1.20 4.86
C ASP A 97 -4.14 -0.63 5.87
N VAL A 98 -4.37 0.68 5.80
CA VAL A 98 -5.17 1.44 6.77
C VAL A 98 -6.61 1.60 6.31
N GLY A 99 -7.56 1.19 7.17
CA GLY A 99 -8.98 1.19 6.82
C GLY A 99 -9.29 0.12 5.77
N SER A 100 -8.63 -1.02 5.89
CA SER A 100 -8.57 -2.07 4.87
C SER A 100 -9.93 -2.61 4.42
N GLY A 101 -11.03 -2.43 5.18
CA GLY A 101 -12.35 -2.79 4.66
C GLY A 101 -12.51 -4.29 4.47
N GLY A 102 -12.86 -4.67 3.25
CA GLY A 102 -12.76 -6.05 2.76
C GLY A 102 -11.31 -6.50 2.47
N GLY A 103 -10.29 -5.93 3.13
CA GLY A 103 -8.88 -6.25 2.93
C GLY A 103 -8.26 -5.68 1.65
N LEU A 104 -8.65 -4.50 1.19
CA LEU A 104 -8.22 -3.92 -0.08
C LEU A 104 -7.49 -2.59 0.14
N PRO A 105 -6.24 -2.41 -0.37
CA PRO A 105 -5.50 -3.33 -1.24
C PRO A 105 -4.71 -4.44 -0.52
N GLY A 106 -4.68 -4.48 0.81
CA GLY A 106 -3.72 -5.27 1.58
C GLY A 106 -3.71 -6.78 1.28
N VAL A 107 -4.86 -7.43 1.14
CA VAL A 107 -4.94 -8.87 0.78
C VAL A 107 -4.35 -9.13 -0.60
N VAL A 108 -4.64 -8.26 -1.57
CA VAL A 108 -4.10 -8.39 -2.93
C VAL A 108 -2.58 -8.25 -2.90
N LEU A 109 -2.06 -7.28 -2.13
CA LEU A 109 -0.62 -7.13 -1.93
C LEU A 109 0.00 -8.36 -1.27
N ALA A 110 -0.63 -8.93 -0.24
CA ALA A 110 -0.13 -10.12 0.44
C ALA A 110 -0.04 -11.35 -0.48
N ILE A 111 -1.03 -11.54 -1.36
CA ILE A 111 -1.03 -12.63 -2.37
C ILE A 111 0.10 -12.42 -3.40
N LEU A 112 0.29 -11.19 -3.86
CA LEU A 112 1.30 -10.87 -4.88
C LEU A 112 2.73 -10.84 -4.32
N ARG A 113 2.89 -10.55 -3.03
CA ARG A 113 4.19 -10.33 -2.37
C ARG A 113 4.35 -11.26 -1.15
N PRO A 114 4.54 -12.57 -1.36
CA PRO A 114 4.59 -13.56 -0.28
C PRO A 114 5.76 -13.36 0.71
N LYS A 115 6.80 -12.61 0.30
CA LYS A 115 7.95 -12.28 1.17
C LYS A 115 7.72 -11.09 2.10
N GLU A 116 6.68 -10.29 1.86
CA GLU A 116 6.40 -9.06 2.60
C GLU A 116 5.31 -9.28 3.62
N SER A 117 5.51 -8.75 4.83
CA SER A 117 4.52 -8.83 5.90
C SER A 117 3.50 -7.71 5.72
N VAL A 118 2.24 -8.07 5.47
CA VAL A 118 1.15 -7.13 5.25
C VAL A 118 0.21 -7.16 6.44
N THR A 119 0.04 -6.00 7.09
CA THR A 119 -0.94 -5.82 8.17
C THR A 119 -2.11 -4.99 7.65
N CYS A 120 -3.31 -5.55 7.69
CA CYS A 120 -4.56 -4.86 7.40
C CYS A 120 -5.21 -4.42 8.72
N ILE A 121 -5.34 -3.11 8.94
CA ILE A 121 -5.99 -2.56 10.13
C ILE A 121 -7.35 -1.97 9.78
N ASP A 122 -8.35 -2.23 10.62
CA ASP A 122 -9.67 -1.59 10.53
C ASP A 122 -10.28 -1.40 11.91
N ALA A 123 -11.01 -0.30 12.09
CA ALA A 123 -11.69 0.02 13.33
C ALA A 123 -12.97 -0.81 13.56
N VAL A 124 -13.44 -1.54 12.54
CA VAL A 124 -14.61 -2.41 12.63
C VAL A 124 -14.19 -3.86 12.81
N ALA A 125 -14.52 -4.45 13.96
CA ALA A 125 -14.16 -5.82 14.31
C ALA A 125 -14.48 -6.86 13.23
N LYS A 126 -15.64 -6.73 12.58
CA LYS A 126 -16.09 -7.65 11.52
C LYS A 126 -15.19 -7.62 10.27
N LYS A 127 -14.66 -6.44 9.91
CA LYS A 127 -13.74 -6.28 8.78
C LYS A 127 -12.39 -6.92 9.07
N ALA A 128 -11.84 -6.69 10.26
CA ALA A 128 -10.63 -7.38 10.72
C ALA A 128 -10.83 -8.90 10.82
N ALA A 129 -12.00 -9.37 11.27
CA ALA A 129 -12.34 -10.79 11.32
C ALA A 129 -12.41 -11.42 9.92
N PHE A 130 -12.98 -10.71 8.94
CA PHE A 130 -12.97 -11.14 7.55
C PHE A 130 -11.55 -11.33 7.02
N VAL A 131 -10.66 -10.35 7.22
CA VAL A 131 -9.27 -10.47 6.76
C VAL A 131 -8.53 -11.62 7.45
N ARG A 132 -8.76 -11.85 8.75
CA ARG A 132 -8.24 -13.05 9.45
C ARG A 132 -8.73 -14.35 8.80
N GLN A 133 -10.01 -14.43 8.43
CA GLN A 133 -10.52 -15.61 7.75
C GLN A 133 -9.87 -15.79 6.37
N VAL A 134 -9.66 -14.70 5.62
CA VAL A 134 -8.96 -14.76 4.33
C VAL A 134 -7.54 -15.29 4.51
N ALA A 135 -6.80 -14.79 5.51
CA ALA A 135 -5.44 -15.27 5.80
C ALA A 135 -5.42 -16.78 6.05
N GLY A 136 -6.31 -17.28 6.93
CA GLY A 136 -6.40 -18.71 7.22
C GLY A 136 -6.88 -19.56 6.04
N ALA A 137 -7.90 -19.10 5.31
CA ALA A 137 -8.51 -19.84 4.21
C ALA A 137 -7.63 -19.95 2.95
N LEU A 138 -6.67 -19.01 2.79
CA LEU A 138 -5.73 -18.98 1.67
C LEU A 138 -4.31 -19.40 2.07
N GLY A 139 -4.06 -19.68 3.36
CA GLY A 139 -2.73 -20.05 3.85
C GLY A 139 -1.70 -18.91 3.78
N LEU A 140 -2.15 -17.66 3.87
CA LEU A 140 -1.28 -16.48 3.76
C LEU A 140 -0.61 -16.18 5.11
N ALA A 141 0.54 -16.81 5.36
CA ALA A 141 1.30 -16.61 6.60
C ALA A 141 1.83 -15.17 6.76
N ASN A 142 1.91 -14.41 5.66
CA ASN A 142 2.36 -13.03 5.61
C ASN A 142 1.23 -11.99 5.75
N LEU A 143 -0.03 -12.42 5.91
CA LEU A 143 -1.18 -11.53 6.05
C LEU A 143 -1.66 -11.51 7.51
N HIS A 144 -1.67 -10.32 8.10
CA HIS A 144 -2.09 -10.07 9.47
C HIS A 144 -3.30 -9.14 9.49
N ALA A 145 -4.25 -9.35 10.40
CA ALA A 145 -5.37 -8.42 10.59
C ALA A 145 -5.44 -7.88 12.02
N ALA A 146 -5.55 -6.57 12.12
CA ALA A 146 -5.68 -5.84 13.37
C ALA A 146 -7.07 -5.17 13.48
N HIS A 147 -7.75 -5.38 14.61
CA HIS A 147 -8.94 -4.62 14.96
C HIS A 147 -8.55 -3.49 15.90
N ALA A 148 -8.38 -2.30 15.36
CA ALA A 148 -8.03 -1.11 16.13
C ALA A 148 -8.32 0.15 15.32
N ARG A 149 -8.50 1.26 16.03
CA ARG A 149 -8.31 2.60 15.47
C ARG A 149 -6.81 2.80 15.24
N VAL A 150 -6.42 3.29 14.07
CA VAL A 150 -5.00 3.34 13.68
C VAL A 150 -4.20 4.29 14.58
N GLU A 151 -4.82 5.38 15.05
CA GLU A 151 -4.23 6.35 15.97
C GLU A 151 -3.98 5.78 17.39
N ALA A 152 -4.76 4.78 17.80
CA ALA A 152 -4.60 4.08 19.07
C ALA A 152 -3.68 2.87 18.96
N TRP A 153 -3.30 2.48 17.73
CA TRP A 153 -2.48 1.31 17.52
C TRP A 153 -1.02 1.61 17.86
N ARG A 154 -0.42 0.69 18.60
CA ARG A 154 1.00 0.67 18.93
C ARG A 154 1.51 -0.66 18.37
N GLY A 155 1.89 -0.66 17.09
CA GLY A 155 2.51 -1.83 16.49
C GLY A 155 3.90 -2.06 17.08
N ASP A 156 4.38 -3.29 17.05
CA ASP A 156 5.70 -3.64 17.63
C ASP A 156 6.87 -3.03 16.85
N GLN A 157 6.65 -2.78 15.55
CA GLN A 157 7.64 -2.23 14.65
C GLN A 157 6.99 -1.28 13.64
N PRO A 158 7.71 -0.25 13.17
CA PRO A 158 7.24 0.63 12.11
C PRO A 158 7.20 -0.07 10.73
N PHE A 159 6.55 0.59 9.78
CA PHE A 159 6.27 0.10 8.43
C PHE A 159 7.13 0.78 7.37
N ASP A 160 7.52 0.03 6.34
CA ASP A 160 8.23 0.53 5.16
C ASP A 160 7.26 1.24 4.20
N LEU A 161 6.03 0.71 4.11
CA LEU A 161 4.97 1.23 3.28
C LEU A 161 3.67 1.33 4.06
N ILE A 162 3.03 2.49 4.02
CA ILE A 162 1.66 2.66 4.51
C ILE A 162 0.76 2.97 3.32
N THR A 163 -0.22 2.12 3.09
CA THR A 163 -1.18 2.26 2.00
C THR A 163 -2.59 2.41 2.53
N ALA A 164 -3.45 3.04 1.73
CA ALA A 164 -4.86 3.13 2.03
C ALA A 164 -5.66 3.32 0.74
N ARG A 165 -6.87 2.76 0.72
CA ARG A 165 -7.87 3.00 -0.33
C ARG A 165 -9.16 3.47 0.30
N ALA A 166 -9.72 4.55 -0.24
CA ALA A 166 -10.95 5.16 0.27
C ALA A 166 -10.88 5.51 1.77
N PHE A 167 -9.71 5.97 2.23
CA PHE A 167 -9.48 6.43 3.60
C PHE A 167 -9.35 7.94 3.62
N GLY A 168 -10.33 8.61 4.24
CA GLY A 168 -10.31 10.04 4.58
C GLY A 168 -9.59 10.96 3.59
N SER A 169 -8.86 11.93 4.13
CA SER A 169 -7.96 12.81 3.40
C SER A 169 -6.50 12.36 3.50
N LEU A 170 -5.63 12.80 2.59
CA LEU A 170 -4.18 12.56 2.67
C LEU A 170 -3.58 13.14 3.97
N PRO A 171 -3.92 14.37 4.42
CA PRO A 171 -3.46 14.89 5.70
C PRO A 171 -3.90 14.04 6.88
N ASP A 172 -5.14 13.52 6.89
CA ASP A 172 -5.60 12.63 7.95
C ASP A 172 -4.84 11.30 7.94
N LEU A 173 -4.63 10.69 6.77
CA LEU A 173 -3.83 9.46 6.65
C LEU A 173 -2.44 9.68 7.25
N VAL A 174 -1.75 10.74 6.84
CA VAL A 174 -0.40 11.08 7.30
C VAL A 174 -0.39 11.33 8.81
N ARG A 175 -1.25 12.24 9.31
CA ARG A 175 -1.30 12.60 10.74
C ARG A 175 -1.54 11.38 11.64
N LEU A 176 -2.45 10.49 11.23
CA LEU A 176 -2.82 9.32 12.03
C LEU A 176 -1.78 8.19 11.97
N THR A 177 -0.84 8.23 11.02
CA THR A 177 0.07 7.10 10.76
C THR A 177 1.55 7.45 10.74
N VAL A 178 1.93 8.73 10.83
CA VAL A 178 3.33 9.15 10.90
C VAL A 178 4.14 8.46 12.02
N PRO A 179 3.60 8.15 13.22
CA PRO A 179 4.37 7.43 14.23
C PRO A 179 4.61 5.96 13.87
N LEU A 180 3.84 5.41 12.92
CA LEU A 180 3.91 4.02 12.48
C LEU A 180 4.83 3.84 11.28
N LEU A 181 5.22 4.92 10.61
CA LEU A 181 6.07 4.86 9.41
C LEU A 181 7.55 4.92 9.81
N LYS A 182 8.37 4.02 9.24
CA LYS A 182 9.84 4.10 9.36
C LYS A 182 10.33 5.46 8.87
N GLU A 183 11.48 5.91 9.36
CA GLU A 183 12.08 7.19 8.97
C GLU A 183 12.13 7.40 7.46
N LYS A 184 12.58 6.38 6.72
CA LYS A 184 12.65 6.32 5.24
C LYS A 184 11.46 5.59 4.58
N GLY A 185 10.40 5.32 5.34
CA GLY A 185 9.19 4.71 4.79
C GLY A 185 8.42 5.71 3.92
N VAL A 186 7.50 5.19 3.11
CA VAL A 186 6.64 6.00 2.24
C VAL A 186 5.16 5.69 2.45
N TRP A 187 4.32 6.67 2.15
CA TRP A 187 2.89 6.46 1.98
C TRP A 187 2.55 6.26 0.50
N MET A 188 1.55 5.42 0.24
CA MET A 188 1.01 5.15 -1.09
C MET A 188 -0.52 5.11 -1.03
N ALA A 189 -1.16 6.22 -1.37
CA ALA A 189 -2.61 6.39 -1.25
C ALA A 189 -3.31 6.25 -2.61
N MET A 190 -4.36 5.42 -2.66
CA MET A 190 -5.19 5.23 -3.84
C MET A 190 -6.32 6.27 -3.87
N LYS A 191 -6.41 7.06 -4.96
CA LYS A 191 -7.40 8.14 -5.12
C LYS A 191 -8.13 8.05 -6.46
N GLY A 192 -9.36 8.58 -6.50
CA GLY A 192 -10.21 8.58 -7.70
C GLY A 192 -9.89 9.69 -8.71
N ARG A 193 -9.12 10.70 -8.29
CA ARG A 193 -8.62 11.80 -9.11
C ARG A 193 -7.45 12.44 -8.38
N VAL A 194 -6.64 13.21 -9.09
CA VAL A 194 -5.53 13.95 -8.49
C VAL A 194 -6.07 14.87 -7.39
N PRO A 195 -5.71 14.67 -6.11
CA PRO A 195 -6.32 15.37 -5.00
C PRO A 195 -5.54 16.65 -4.66
N THR A 196 -5.50 17.62 -5.57
CA THR A 196 -4.66 18.83 -5.45
C THR A 196 -4.88 19.58 -4.14
N ALA A 197 -6.12 19.73 -3.69
CA ALA A 197 -6.44 20.39 -2.42
C ALA A 197 -5.92 19.61 -1.19
N GLU A 198 -5.96 18.27 -1.23
CA GLU A 198 -5.43 17.45 -0.14
C GLU A 198 -3.90 17.46 -0.11
N ILE A 199 -3.25 17.50 -1.29
CA ILE A 199 -1.80 17.61 -1.42
C ILE A 199 -1.32 18.96 -0.87
N ALA A 200 -2.00 20.05 -1.21
CA ALA A 200 -1.67 21.38 -0.70
C ALA A 200 -1.87 21.52 0.82
N ALA A 201 -2.71 20.67 1.41
CA ALA A 201 -3.00 20.65 2.84
C ALA A 201 -2.13 19.65 3.63
N LEU A 202 -1.14 19.01 2.99
CA LEU A 202 -0.19 18.13 3.68
C LEU A 202 0.59 18.91 4.75
N PRO A 203 0.99 18.25 5.85
CA PRO A 203 1.92 18.83 6.82
C PRO A 203 3.20 19.33 6.13
N PRO A 204 3.82 20.42 6.61
CA PRO A 204 4.96 21.05 5.93
C PRO A 204 6.19 20.15 5.81
N ASP A 205 6.36 19.22 6.75
CA ASP A 205 7.43 18.20 6.80
C ASP A 205 7.15 17.00 5.89
N ILE A 206 6.06 17.03 5.11
CA ILE A 206 5.62 15.95 4.24
C ILE A 206 5.48 16.49 2.82
N GLU A 207 5.91 15.70 1.84
CA GLU A 207 5.75 16.03 0.44
C GLU A 207 5.07 14.89 -0.32
N ALA A 208 4.21 15.26 -1.28
CA ALA A 208 3.76 14.35 -2.32
C ALA A 208 4.77 14.42 -3.48
N PHE A 209 5.75 13.53 -3.48
CA PHE A 209 6.86 13.55 -4.43
C PHE A 209 6.53 12.90 -5.78
N HIS A 210 5.46 12.09 -5.84
CA HIS A 210 5.01 11.48 -7.09
C HIS A 210 3.50 11.24 -7.10
N VAL A 211 2.84 11.56 -8.22
CA VAL A 211 1.45 11.24 -8.47
C VAL A 211 1.35 10.51 -9.81
N GLU A 212 0.93 9.25 -9.77
CA GLU A 212 0.85 8.39 -10.94
C GLU A 212 -0.61 8.17 -11.34
N PRO A 213 -1.07 8.62 -12.52
CA PRO A 213 -2.35 8.21 -13.08
C PRO A 213 -2.37 6.70 -13.31
N LEU A 214 -3.47 6.04 -12.91
CA LEU A 214 -3.63 4.59 -13.09
C LEU A 214 -4.65 4.31 -14.19
N THR A 215 -4.25 3.47 -15.15
CA THR A 215 -5.16 2.83 -16.09
C THR A 215 -5.67 1.53 -15.47
N VAL A 216 -6.98 1.40 -15.30
CA VAL A 216 -7.61 0.18 -14.75
C VAL A 216 -8.37 -0.53 -15.87
N PRO A 217 -7.89 -1.68 -16.37
CA PRO A 217 -8.56 -2.41 -17.45
C PRO A 217 -10.02 -2.71 -17.14
N GLY A 218 -10.92 -2.32 -18.05
CA GLY A 218 -12.35 -2.53 -17.92
C GLY A 218 -13.08 -1.57 -16.98
N LEU A 219 -12.40 -0.55 -16.45
CA LEU A 219 -13.00 0.51 -15.64
C LEU A 219 -12.83 1.86 -16.35
N ASP A 220 -13.94 2.46 -16.75
CA ASP A 220 -13.97 3.83 -17.27
C ASP A 220 -14.10 4.83 -16.10
N ALA A 221 -13.03 4.95 -15.31
CA ALA A 221 -12.95 5.91 -14.23
C ALA A 221 -11.51 6.35 -14.00
N GLN A 222 -11.34 7.62 -13.64
CA GLN A 222 -10.04 8.14 -13.23
C GLN A 222 -9.57 7.44 -11.94
N ARG A 223 -8.27 7.16 -11.89
CA ARG A 223 -7.57 6.67 -10.71
C ARG A 223 -6.18 7.28 -10.71
N CYS A 224 -5.66 7.55 -9.52
CA CYS A 224 -4.25 7.85 -9.34
C CYS A 224 -3.73 7.26 -8.03
N LEU A 225 -2.41 7.09 -8.00
CA LEU A 225 -1.64 6.71 -6.84
C LEU A 225 -0.82 7.92 -6.39
N VAL A 226 -1.00 8.35 -5.15
CA VAL A 226 -0.23 9.46 -4.57
C VAL A 226 0.82 8.88 -3.64
N TRP A 227 2.08 9.16 -3.96
CA TRP A 227 3.23 8.80 -3.15
C TRP A 227 3.65 9.99 -2.30
N MET A 228 3.84 9.73 -1.00
CA MET A 228 4.25 10.77 -0.06
C MET A 228 5.38 10.25 0.84
N GLN A 229 6.22 11.16 1.30
CA GLN A 229 7.32 10.86 2.21
C GLN A 229 7.57 12.04 3.15
N ARG A 230 8.37 11.83 4.19
CA ARG A 230 8.95 12.95 4.95
C ARG A 230 9.89 13.71 4.05
N ARG A 231 9.80 15.04 4.03
CA ARG A 231 10.80 15.89 3.39
C ARG A 231 12.14 15.59 4.04
N HIS A 232 13.13 15.33 3.21
CA HIS A 232 14.49 15.36 3.68
C HIS A 232 14.91 16.83 3.71
N ASP A 233 15.45 17.29 4.84
CA ASP A 233 16.15 18.57 4.87
C ASP A 233 17.27 18.50 3.83
N THR A 234 17.08 19.19 2.70
CA THR A 234 18.23 19.70 1.97
C THR A 234 18.91 20.63 2.96
N VAL A 235 20.08 20.24 3.48
CA VAL A 235 21.02 21.19 4.08
C VAL A 235 21.08 22.35 3.08
N PRO A 236 20.73 23.59 3.47
CA PRO A 236 20.83 24.72 2.57
C PRO A 236 22.27 24.75 2.08
N ASP A 237 22.48 24.79 0.77
CA ASP A 237 23.82 24.98 0.22
C ASP A 237 24.37 26.28 0.85
N PRO A 238 25.42 26.22 1.70
CA PRO A 238 25.95 27.41 2.37
C PRO A 238 26.56 28.40 1.37
N THR A 239 26.68 28.02 0.09
CA THR A 239 27.18 28.86 -1.00
C THR A 239 26.08 29.47 -1.87
N ALA A 240 24.80 29.15 -1.63
CA ALA A 240 23.71 29.76 -2.38
C ALA A 240 23.55 31.25 -2.01
N PRO A 241 23.60 32.18 -2.98
CA PRO A 241 23.43 33.60 -2.69
C PRO A 241 22.03 33.90 -2.17
N PRO A 242 21.86 34.91 -1.30
CA PRO A 242 20.55 35.27 -0.76
C PRO A 242 19.59 35.62 -1.90
N ALA A 243 18.37 35.08 -1.85
CA ALA A 243 17.32 35.43 -2.79
C ALA A 243 17.03 36.93 -2.68
N GLY A 244 17.41 37.67 -3.73
CA GLY A 244 17.18 39.10 -3.88
C GLY A 244 15.77 39.45 -4.34
#